data_AF-A0A4P2VE14-F1
#
_entry.id   AF-A0A4P2VE14-F1
#
_cell.length_a   1.000
_cell.length_b   1.000
_cell.length_c   1.000
_cell.angle_alpha   90.00
_cell.angle_beta   90.00
_cell.angle_gamma   90.00
#
_symmetry.space_group_name_H-M   'P 1'
#
loop_
_entity.id
_entity.type
_entity.pdbx_description
1 polymer ?
#
loop_
_entity_poly.entity_id
_entity_poly.type
_entity_poly.pdbx_seq_one_letter_code
_entity_poly.pdbx_strand_id
1 'polypeptide(L)'
;MISLARWLRSGGFTGYADPPSALRSSGGLRWFAGRALTFSALGDDRLLINGARMLHWALLATAIFHMDLVIGTDVIRMNPARMSILAVALGAPTGSVALAGLVLLLWRRIRPRELASPICNRRVRVQLPTSPSVLIIHALLAAVLVVGIAQDVVTVMGGGHALVIASSWALSLLAMRPDVAAAAALPLLDVHIILASALVALLPWSPLRHFLSYALVPDLGQIG
;
A
#
# COMPACT_ATOMS: atom_id res chain seq x y z
N MET A 1 9.81 -29.51 -5.73
CA MET A 1 9.75 -28.19 -6.40
C MET A 1 8.29 -27.81 -6.60
N ILE A 2 7.83 -26.68 -6.04
CA ILE A 2 6.44 -26.20 -6.19
C ILE A 2 6.38 -25.32 -7.45
N SER A 3 5.45 -25.59 -8.38
CA SER A 3 5.37 -24.86 -9.65
C SER A 3 4.92 -23.40 -9.43
N LEU A 4 5.42 -22.48 -10.26
CA LEU A 4 5.07 -21.05 -10.26
C LEU A 4 3.54 -20.81 -10.30
N ALA A 5 2.81 -21.68 -11.00
CA ALA A 5 1.34 -21.67 -11.08
C ALA A 5 0.63 -22.08 -9.77
N ARG A 6 1.32 -22.78 -8.86
CA ARG A 6 0.83 -23.07 -7.50
C ARG A 6 1.21 -21.95 -6.53
N TRP A 7 2.30 -21.23 -6.78
CA TRP A 7 2.69 -20.03 -6.05
C TRP A 7 1.75 -18.84 -6.30
N LEU A 8 1.29 -18.66 -7.54
CA LEU A 8 0.27 -17.64 -7.88
C LEU A 8 -1.14 -17.96 -7.34
N ARG A 9 -1.38 -19.20 -6.86
CA ARG A 9 -2.66 -19.60 -6.26
C ARG A 9 -2.66 -19.32 -4.75
N SER A 10 -3.45 -18.31 -4.40
CA SER A 10 -4.00 -17.86 -3.09
C SER A 10 -3.48 -18.45 -1.76
N GLY A 11 -3.25 -19.75 -1.62
CA GLY A 11 -2.86 -20.38 -0.34
C GLY A 11 -1.38 -20.20 0.05
N GLY A 12 -0.46 -20.31 -0.92
CA GLY A 12 0.99 -20.29 -0.64
C GLY A 12 1.59 -18.89 -0.45
N PHE A 13 0.88 -17.86 -0.91
CA PHE A 13 1.38 -16.49 -0.95
C PHE A 13 0.97 -15.65 0.28
N THR A 14 -0.08 -16.07 1.00
CA THR A 14 -0.66 -15.29 2.11
C THR A 14 -0.57 -16.00 3.46
N GLY A 15 0.25 -17.07 3.55
CA GLY A 15 0.46 -17.87 4.76
C GLY A 15 -0.78 -18.49 5.40
N TYR A 16 -1.94 -18.44 4.72
CA TYR A 16 -3.20 -19.00 5.20
C TYR A 16 -3.24 -20.52 5.27
N ALA A 17 -2.34 -21.21 4.55
CA ALA A 17 -2.39 -22.66 4.45
C ALA A 17 -1.75 -23.39 5.63
N ASP A 18 -0.80 -22.76 6.36
CA ASP A 18 -0.07 -23.45 7.44
C ASP A 18 0.75 -22.44 8.28
N PRO A 19 0.37 -22.16 9.55
CA PRO A 19 1.25 -21.44 10.47
C PRO A 19 2.68 -22.02 10.57
N PRO A 20 2.90 -23.35 10.47
CA PRO A 20 4.26 -23.93 10.45
C PRO A 20 5.05 -23.64 9.17
N SER A 21 4.41 -23.29 8.05
CA SER A 21 5.08 -23.07 6.77
C SER A 21 5.78 -21.72 6.68
N ALA A 22 5.20 -20.68 7.32
CA ALA A 22 5.82 -19.37 7.46
C ALA A 22 7.11 -19.46 8.32
N LEU A 23 7.12 -20.32 9.33
CA LEU A 23 8.29 -20.63 10.18
C LEU A 23 9.37 -21.46 9.47
N ARG A 24 9.04 -22.19 8.40
CA ARG A 24 10.00 -22.98 7.61
C ARG A 24 10.61 -22.21 6.44
N SER A 25 10.08 -21.04 6.07
CA SER A 25 10.63 -20.29 4.94
C SER A 25 11.95 -19.63 5.35
N SER A 26 13.05 -20.21 4.86
CA SER A 26 14.38 -19.59 4.89
C SER A 26 14.27 -18.19 4.27
N GLY A 27 14.74 -17.17 4.99
CA GLY A 27 14.45 -15.75 4.77
C GLY A 27 14.59 -15.20 3.34
N GLY A 28 14.09 -13.97 3.16
CA GLY A 28 14.10 -13.24 1.88
C GLY A 28 12.72 -12.67 1.50
N LEU A 29 12.58 -12.19 0.25
CA LEU A 29 11.36 -11.54 -0.24
C LEU A 29 10.09 -12.42 -0.11
N ARG A 30 10.24 -13.75 -0.21
CA ARG A 30 9.14 -14.72 -0.05
C ARG A 30 8.63 -14.80 1.38
N TRP A 31 9.54 -14.71 2.35
CA TRP A 31 9.22 -14.67 3.77
C TRP A 31 8.51 -13.35 4.11
N PHE A 32 9.05 -12.21 3.64
CA PHE A 32 8.46 -10.88 3.84
C PHE A 32 7.05 -10.79 3.25
N ALA A 33 6.87 -11.23 2.00
CA ALA A 33 5.57 -11.25 1.34
C ALA A 33 4.58 -12.17 2.07
N GLY A 34 5.01 -13.36 2.51
CA GLY A 34 4.18 -14.26 3.29
C GLY A 34 3.68 -13.63 4.60
N ARG A 35 4.54 -12.91 5.32
CA ARG A 35 4.23 -12.37 6.65
C ARG A 35 3.54 -11.01 6.63
N ALA A 36 3.95 -10.11 5.74
CA ALA A 36 3.26 -8.85 5.49
C ALA A 36 1.80 -9.07 5.04
N LEU A 37 1.49 -10.27 4.54
CA LEU A 37 0.20 -10.62 3.94
C LEU A 37 -0.50 -11.79 4.64
N THR A 38 0.07 -12.32 5.73
CA THR A 38 -0.67 -13.18 6.65
C THR A 38 -1.66 -12.34 7.42
N PHE A 39 -2.91 -12.41 7.01
CA PHE A 39 -4.00 -11.93 7.84
C PHE A 39 -4.47 -13.12 8.66
N SER A 40 -4.42 -13.02 9.99
CA SER A 40 -5.10 -13.96 10.89
C SER A 40 -6.61 -13.75 10.77
N ALA A 41 -7.19 -14.14 9.63
CA ALA A 41 -8.63 -14.19 9.47
C ALA A 41 -9.15 -15.48 10.08
N LEU A 42 -10.28 -15.39 10.79
CA LEU A 42 -11.17 -16.50 11.05
C LEU A 42 -11.57 -17.13 9.70
N GLY A 43 -10.78 -18.10 9.21
CA GLY A 43 -11.01 -19.08 8.13
C GLY A 43 -11.57 -18.60 6.78
N ASP A 44 -12.73 -17.95 6.75
CA ASP A 44 -13.64 -17.89 5.59
C ASP A 44 -14.02 -16.46 5.14
N ASP A 45 -13.35 -15.45 5.66
CA ASP A 45 -13.70 -14.06 5.37
C ASP A 45 -13.18 -13.56 4.02
N ARG A 46 -13.88 -13.92 2.94
CA ARG A 46 -13.53 -13.57 1.56
C ARG A 46 -13.35 -12.05 1.34
N LEU A 47 -14.13 -11.21 2.02
CA LEU A 47 -14.03 -9.76 1.90
C LEU A 47 -12.72 -9.23 2.51
N LEU A 48 -12.34 -9.75 3.68
CA LEU A 48 -11.06 -9.42 4.31
C LEU A 48 -9.90 -9.85 3.41
N ILE A 49 -9.94 -11.09 2.95
CA ILE A 49 -8.87 -11.68 2.13
C ILE A 49 -8.68 -10.87 0.85
N ASN A 50 -9.74 -10.64 0.09
CA ASN A 50 -9.64 -9.96 -1.20
C ASN A 50 -9.32 -8.48 -1.03
N GLY A 51 -10.00 -7.78 -0.11
CA GLY A 51 -9.75 -6.36 0.14
C GLY A 51 -8.32 -6.10 0.61
N ALA A 52 -7.81 -6.93 1.52
CA ALA A 52 -6.46 -6.78 2.02
C ALA A 52 -5.39 -7.15 0.98
N ARG A 53 -5.63 -8.18 0.15
CA ARG A 53 -4.74 -8.49 -0.99
C ARG A 53 -4.68 -7.35 -1.99
N MET A 54 -5.83 -6.83 -2.41
CA MET A 54 -5.90 -5.71 -3.35
C MET A 54 -5.14 -4.50 -2.81
N LEU A 55 -5.39 -4.14 -1.55
CA LEU A 55 -4.73 -3.00 -0.92
C LEU A 55 -3.21 -3.17 -0.84
N HIS A 56 -2.72 -4.23 -0.22
CA HIS A 56 -1.28 -4.36 0.05
C HIS A 56 -0.46 -4.55 -1.22
N TRP A 57 -0.96 -5.34 -2.17
CA TRP A 57 -0.24 -5.55 -3.42
C TRP A 57 -0.15 -4.28 -4.26
N ALA A 58 -1.25 -3.54 -4.33
CA ALA A 58 -1.26 -2.28 -5.02
C ALA A 58 -0.32 -1.28 -4.35
N LEU A 59 -0.35 -1.14 -3.02
CA LEU A 59 0.56 -0.25 -2.30
C LEU A 59 2.04 -0.64 -2.48
N LEU A 60 2.36 -1.94 -2.48
CA LEU A 60 3.73 -2.40 -2.73
C LEU A 60 4.18 -2.09 -4.16
N ALA A 61 3.31 -2.34 -5.15
CA ALA A 61 3.59 -2.01 -6.54
C ALA A 61 3.78 -0.49 -6.71
N THR A 62 2.89 0.32 -6.15
CA THR A 62 2.98 1.79 -6.15
C THR A 62 4.29 2.25 -5.51
N ALA A 63 4.69 1.70 -4.36
CA ALA A 63 5.96 2.05 -3.71
C ALA A 63 7.18 1.71 -4.58
N ILE A 64 7.18 0.55 -5.27
CA ILE A 64 8.23 0.18 -6.22
C ILE A 64 8.25 1.17 -7.39
N PHE A 65 7.09 1.54 -7.93
CA PHE A 65 7.03 2.46 -9.05
C PHE A 65 7.55 3.86 -8.70
N HIS A 66 7.26 4.37 -7.49
CA HIS A 66 7.80 5.65 -7.00
C HIS A 66 9.34 5.69 -6.89
N MET A 67 10.04 4.56 -7.03
CA MET A 67 11.50 4.57 -7.12
C MET A 67 11.99 5.22 -8.42
N ASP A 68 11.13 5.35 -9.43
CA ASP A 68 11.42 6.12 -10.64
C ASP A 68 11.80 7.58 -10.35
N LEU A 69 11.15 8.19 -9.35
CA LEU A 69 11.42 9.56 -8.90
C LEU A 69 12.84 9.74 -8.37
N VAL A 70 13.38 8.72 -7.71
CA VAL A 70 14.70 8.72 -7.09
C VAL A 70 15.79 8.35 -8.10
N ILE A 71 15.49 7.42 -9.01
CA ILE A 71 16.45 7.01 -10.04
C ILE A 71 16.59 8.12 -11.10
N GLY A 72 15.51 8.83 -11.40
CA GLY A 72 15.49 9.93 -12.37
C GLY A 72 15.54 9.45 -13.82
N THR A 73 15.11 10.31 -14.74
CA THR A 73 15.03 9.99 -16.18
C THR A 73 16.41 9.79 -16.82
N ASP A 74 17.43 10.49 -16.32
CA ASP A 74 18.78 10.50 -16.89
C ASP A 74 19.49 9.15 -16.71
N VAL A 75 19.29 8.52 -15.54
CA VAL A 75 19.86 7.20 -15.25
C VAL A 75 19.15 6.12 -16.08
N ILE A 76 17.84 6.23 -16.27
CA ILE A 76 17.04 5.25 -17.03
C ILE A 76 17.15 5.47 -18.55
N ARG A 77 17.81 6.55 -18.99
CA ARG A 77 18.01 6.93 -20.41
C ARG A 77 16.72 6.89 -21.22
N MET A 78 15.61 7.26 -20.59
CA MET A 78 14.28 7.25 -21.18
C MET A 78 13.75 8.68 -21.29
N ASN A 79 13.15 9.01 -22.44
CA ASN A 79 12.54 10.32 -22.65
C ASN A 79 11.50 10.58 -21.54
N PRO A 80 11.50 11.75 -20.88
CA PRO A 80 10.53 12.13 -19.86
C PRO A 80 9.07 11.85 -20.24
N ALA A 81 8.67 12.14 -21.49
CA ALA A 81 7.31 11.88 -21.95
C ALA A 81 6.93 10.39 -21.90
N ARG A 82 7.87 9.49 -22.25
CA ARG A 82 7.62 8.04 -22.18
C ARG A 82 7.58 7.54 -20.75
N MET A 83 8.41 8.11 -19.88
CA MET A 83 8.37 7.82 -18.45
C MET A 83 7.06 8.28 -17.81
N SER A 84 6.56 9.47 -18.17
CA SER A 84 5.25 9.94 -17.69
C SER A 84 4.10 9.05 -18.16
N ILE A 85 4.14 8.57 -19.40
CA ILE A 85 3.13 7.61 -19.89
C ILE A 85 3.18 6.32 -19.08
N LEU A 86 4.39 5.80 -18.79
CA LEU A 86 4.56 4.60 -17.99
C LEU A 86 4.06 4.80 -16.55
N ALA A 87 4.40 5.94 -15.95
CA ALA A 87 3.96 6.32 -14.61
C ALA A 87 2.44 6.35 -14.51
N VAL A 88 1.74 6.98 -15.47
CA VAL A 88 0.27 6.98 -15.50
C VAL A 88 -0.28 5.58 -15.76
N ALA A 89 0.26 4.86 -16.75
CA ALA A 89 -0.25 3.55 -17.17
C ALA A 89 -0.15 2.49 -16.06
N LEU A 90 0.79 2.65 -15.13
CA LEU A 90 0.96 1.76 -13.98
C LEU A 90 0.36 2.37 -12.70
N GLY A 91 0.52 3.66 -12.49
CA GLY A 91 0.07 4.42 -11.32
C GLY A 91 -1.46 4.42 -11.17
N ALA A 92 -2.19 4.87 -12.18
CA ALA A 92 -3.63 5.01 -12.06
C ALA A 92 -4.34 3.66 -11.85
N PRO A 93 -4.00 2.56 -12.57
CA PRO A 93 -4.58 1.25 -12.29
C PRO A 93 -4.21 0.70 -10.92
N THR A 94 -2.94 0.82 -10.50
CA THR A 94 -2.53 0.33 -9.17
C THR A 94 -3.20 1.11 -8.06
N GLY A 95 -3.21 2.44 -8.12
CA GLY A 95 -3.93 3.30 -7.19
C GLY A 95 -5.42 2.97 -7.11
N SER A 96 -6.05 2.68 -8.26
CA SER A 96 -7.46 2.27 -8.31
C SER A 96 -7.72 0.94 -7.62
N VAL A 97 -6.84 -0.05 -7.79
CA VAL A 97 -6.92 -1.34 -7.09
C VAL A 97 -6.71 -1.17 -5.59
N ALA A 98 -5.76 -0.31 -5.17
CA ALA A 98 -5.56 0.03 -3.77
C ALA A 98 -6.82 0.65 -3.16
N LEU A 99 -7.41 1.63 -3.85
CA LEU A 99 -8.62 2.32 -3.40
C LEU A 99 -9.81 1.36 -3.28
N ALA A 100 -10.01 0.48 -4.27
CA ALA A 100 -11.04 -0.56 -4.20
C ALA A 100 -10.82 -1.53 -3.03
N GLY A 101 -9.58 -1.95 -2.79
CA GLY A 101 -9.22 -2.78 -1.63
C GLY A 101 -9.51 -2.08 -0.30
N LEU A 102 -9.16 -0.80 -0.20
CA LEU A 102 -9.43 0.04 0.97
C LEU A 102 -10.94 0.17 1.23
N VAL A 103 -11.74 0.44 0.19
CA VAL A 103 -13.20 0.53 0.28
C VAL A 103 -13.80 -0.78 0.74
N LEU A 104 -13.34 -1.93 0.24
CA LEU A 104 -13.82 -3.25 0.69
C LEU A 104 -13.52 -3.48 2.18
N LEU A 105 -12.34 -3.09 2.65
CA LEU A 105 -11.96 -3.23 4.06
C LEU A 105 -12.73 -2.28 4.99
N LEU A 106 -12.94 -1.04 4.55
CA LEU A 106 -13.77 -0.07 5.28
C LEU A 106 -15.22 -0.53 5.34
N TRP A 107 -15.77 -0.98 4.20
CA TRP A 107 -17.12 -1.55 4.12
C TRP A 107 -17.29 -2.72 5.07
N ARG A 108 -16.33 -3.64 5.09
CA ARG A 108 -16.32 -4.77 6.02
C ARG A 108 -16.27 -4.31 7.49
N ARG A 109 -15.54 -3.24 7.79
CA ARG A 109 -15.33 -2.73 9.15
C ARG A 109 -16.57 -2.03 9.71
N ILE A 110 -17.28 -1.27 8.88
CA ILE A 110 -18.49 -0.54 9.30
C ILE A 110 -19.73 -1.44 9.39
N ARG A 111 -19.75 -2.58 8.68
CA ARG A 111 -20.88 -3.50 8.68
C ARG A 111 -20.85 -4.39 9.94
N PRO A 112 -21.91 -4.38 10.78
CA PRO A 112 -22.01 -5.28 11.91
C PRO A 112 -22.01 -6.74 11.43
N ARG A 113 -21.31 -7.62 12.13
CA ARG A 113 -21.31 -9.04 11.82
C ARG A 113 -21.96 -9.85 12.91
N GLU A 114 -22.78 -10.80 12.49
CA GLU A 114 -23.26 -11.86 13.36
C GLU A 114 -22.23 -12.97 13.37
N LEU A 115 -21.40 -12.97 14.42
CA LEU A 115 -20.50 -14.08 14.69
C LEU A 115 -21.25 -15.09 15.56
N ALA A 116 -21.16 -16.37 15.21
CA ALA A 116 -21.59 -17.43 16.10
C ALA A 116 -20.65 -17.40 17.32
N SER A 117 -21.19 -17.05 18.49
CA SER A 117 -20.41 -17.06 19.73
C SER A 117 -20.03 -18.51 20.05
N PRO A 118 -18.73 -18.85 20.18
CA PRO A 118 -18.30 -20.19 20.58
C PRO A 118 -18.72 -20.51 22.04
N ILE A 119 -19.12 -19.50 22.82
CA ILE A 119 -19.51 -19.63 24.22
C ILE A 119 -21.03 -19.81 24.37
N CYS A 120 -21.82 -19.06 23.60
CA CYS A 120 -23.27 -18.96 23.81
C CYS A 120 -24.11 -19.71 22.75
N ASN A 121 -23.47 -20.29 21.73
CA ASN A 121 -24.11 -20.89 20.55
C ASN A 121 -25.19 -19.99 19.91
N ARG A 122 -25.05 -18.67 20.08
CA ARG A 122 -25.97 -17.63 19.60
C ARG A 122 -25.21 -16.69 18.68
N ARG A 123 -25.89 -16.18 17.66
CA ARG A 123 -25.37 -15.13 16.79
C ARG A 123 -25.29 -13.83 17.60
N VAL A 124 -24.07 -13.34 17.82
CA VAL A 124 -23.82 -12.07 18.49
C VAL A 124 -23.41 -11.07 17.42
N ARG A 125 -24.09 -9.92 17.39
CA ARG A 125 -23.71 -8.81 16.53
C ARG A 125 -22.49 -8.12 17.14
N VAL A 126 -21.32 -8.36 16.56
CA VAL A 126 -20.08 -7.72 16.95
C VAL A 126 -19.74 -6.66 15.91
N GLN A 127 -19.52 -5.43 16.37
CA GLN A 127 -18.90 -4.38 15.60
C GLN A 127 -17.43 -4.31 16.01
N LEU A 128 -16.51 -4.32 15.04
CA LEU A 128 -15.10 -4.30 15.37
C LEU A 128 -14.76 -2.93 16.02
N PRO A 129 -14.25 -2.91 17.26
CA PRO A 129 -13.79 -1.66 17.86
C PRO A 129 -12.71 -1.07 16.96
N THR A 130 -12.85 0.20 16.60
CA THR A 130 -11.92 0.89 15.71
C THR A 130 -11.35 2.08 16.45
N SER A 131 -10.03 2.07 16.64
CA SER A 131 -9.31 3.21 17.22
C SER A 131 -9.39 4.42 16.28
N PRO A 132 -9.52 5.65 16.80
CA PRO A 132 -9.46 6.87 15.99
C PRO A 132 -8.21 6.94 15.10
N SER A 133 -7.08 6.45 15.60
CA SER A 133 -5.81 6.38 14.84
C SER A 133 -5.93 5.56 13.56
N VAL A 134 -6.70 4.47 13.58
CA VAL A 134 -6.94 3.62 12.42
C VAL A 134 -7.77 4.39 11.39
N LEU A 135 -8.82 5.09 11.82
CA LEU A 135 -9.67 5.87 10.93
C LEU A 135 -8.90 7.00 10.24
N ILE A 136 -8.06 7.73 11.00
CA ILE A 136 -7.23 8.81 10.48
C ILE A 136 -6.30 8.29 9.38
N ILE A 137 -5.61 7.16 9.60
CA ILE A 137 -4.74 6.57 8.58
C ILE A 137 -5.53 6.10 7.35
N HIS A 138 -6.69 5.48 7.52
CA HIS A 138 -7.48 5.04 6.37
C HIS A 138 -8.02 6.24 5.56
N ALA A 139 -8.41 7.32 6.23
CA ALA A 139 -8.83 8.55 5.57
C ALA A 139 -7.68 9.23 4.83
N LEU A 140 -6.51 9.34 5.47
CA LEU A 140 -5.32 9.90 4.85
C LEU A 140 -4.86 9.07 3.65
N LEU A 141 -4.88 7.74 3.78
CA LEU A 141 -4.56 6.81 2.70
C LEU A 141 -5.55 6.92 1.54
N ALA A 142 -6.85 7.07 1.82
CA ALA A 142 -7.84 7.31 0.78
C ALA A 142 -7.59 8.64 0.06
N ALA A 143 -7.28 9.71 0.81
CA ALA A 143 -7.00 11.02 0.24
C ALA A 143 -5.78 11.00 -0.67
N VAL A 144 -4.65 10.42 -0.24
CA VAL A 144 -3.44 10.36 -1.06
C VAL A 144 -3.64 9.52 -2.32
N LEU A 145 -4.41 8.42 -2.25
CA LEU A 145 -4.76 7.60 -3.42
C LEU A 145 -5.62 8.38 -4.41
N VAL A 146 -6.66 9.07 -3.94
CA VAL A 146 -7.55 9.85 -4.80
C VAL A 146 -6.80 11.00 -5.48
N VAL A 147 -5.99 11.74 -4.73
CA VAL A 147 -5.20 12.85 -5.28
C VAL A 147 -4.15 12.32 -6.26
N GLY A 148 -3.50 11.18 -5.98
CA GLY A 148 -2.55 10.55 -6.90
C GLY A 148 -3.20 10.13 -8.22
N ILE A 149 -4.35 9.46 -8.17
CA ILE A 149 -5.11 9.09 -9.37
C ILE A 149 -5.55 10.34 -10.16
N ALA A 150 -6.00 11.39 -9.47
CA ALA A 150 -6.38 12.65 -10.11
C ALA A 150 -5.19 13.31 -10.81
N GLN A 151 -4.01 13.28 -10.18
CA GLN A 151 -2.78 13.77 -10.78
C GLN A 151 -2.39 13.00 -12.04
N ASP A 152 -2.54 11.67 -12.06
CA ASP A 152 -2.26 10.86 -13.25
C ASP A 152 -3.16 11.29 -14.42
N VAL A 153 -4.45 11.52 -14.16
CA VAL A 153 -5.39 12.02 -15.17
C VAL A 153 -4.96 13.39 -15.73
N VAL A 154 -4.55 14.32 -14.86
CA VAL A 154 -4.04 15.63 -15.30
C VAL A 154 -2.73 15.51 -16.07
N THR A 155 -1.85 14.60 -15.66
CA THR A 155 -0.55 14.37 -16.30
C THR A 155 -0.69 13.85 -17.73
N VAL A 156 -1.67 12.98 -17.99
CA VAL A 156 -2.02 12.55 -19.36
C VAL A 156 -2.41 13.73 -20.24
N MET A 157 -3.17 14.69 -19.69
CA MET A 157 -3.61 15.86 -20.44
C MET A 157 -2.49 16.92 -20.61
N GLY A 158 -1.51 16.95 -19.71
CA GLY A 158 -0.47 17.97 -19.62
C GLY A 158 0.91 17.63 -20.21
N GLY A 159 1.07 16.49 -20.90
CA GLY A 159 2.28 16.20 -21.67
C GLY A 159 3.53 15.80 -20.88
N GLY A 160 3.39 15.33 -19.63
CA GLY A 160 4.49 14.71 -18.87
C GLY A 160 5.41 15.65 -18.07
N HIS A 161 5.12 16.95 -18.04
CA HIS A 161 5.91 17.91 -17.25
C HIS A 161 5.86 17.64 -15.74
N ALA A 162 4.76 17.07 -15.25
CA ALA A 162 4.56 16.76 -13.84
C ALA A 162 5.57 15.75 -13.27
N LEU A 163 5.98 14.75 -14.05
CA LEU A 163 6.93 13.74 -13.57
C LEU A 163 8.33 14.31 -13.38
N VAL A 164 8.78 15.19 -14.28
CA VAL A 164 10.09 15.84 -14.18
C VAL A 164 10.17 16.71 -12.93
N ILE A 165 9.12 17.50 -12.67
CA ILE A 165 8.99 18.34 -11.47
C ILE A 165 8.94 17.48 -10.21
N ALA A 166 8.19 16.37 -10.22
CA ALA A 166 8.10 15.47 -9.08
C ALA A 166 9.46 14.81 -8.76
N SER A 167 10.19 14.38 -9.79
CA SER A 167 11.52 13.79 -9.64
C SER A 167 12.55 14.81 -9.16
N SER A 168 12.56 16.03 -9.71
CA SER A 168 13.48 17.08 -9.23
C SER A 168 13.21 17.43 -7.77
N TRP A 169 11.94 17.54 -7.38
CA TRP A 169 11.55 17.76 -5.98
C TRP A 169 12.01 16.61 -5.07
N ALA A 170 11.79 15.34 -5.47
CA ALA A 170 12.21 14.18 -4.70
C ALA A 170 13.73 14.12 -4.51
N LEU A 171 14.49 14.41 -5.57
CA LEU A 171 15.96 14.50 -5.50
C LEU A 171 16.43 15.66 -4.62
N SER A 172 15.71 16.79 -4.61
CA SER A 172 16.00 17.94 -3.76
C SER A 172 15.92 17.60 -2.26
N LEU A 173 14.96 16.74 -1.89
CA LEU A 173 14.86 16.22 -0.52
C LEU A 173 16.05 15.34 -0.15
N LEU A 174 16.46 14.43 -1.04
CA LEU A 174 17.63 13.58 -0.82
C LEU A 174 18.93 14.39 -0.73
N ALA A 175 19.01 15.50 -1.46
CA ALA A 175 20.10 16.46 -1.38
C ALA A 175 20.02 17.37 -0.14
N MET A 176 19.03 17.20 0.74
CA MET A 176 18.77 18.05 1.92
C MET A 176 18.58 19.54 1.56
N ARG A 177 18.06 19.83 0.37
CA ARG A 177 17.80 21.19 -0.14
C ARG A 177 16.42 21.22 -0.80
N PRO A 178 15.32 21.19 -0.03
CA PRO A 178 13.97 21.11 -0.58
C PRO A 178 13.65 22.29 -1.49
N ASP A 179 13.35 22.00 -2.76
CA ASP A 179 12.88 23.00 -3.72
C ASP A 179 11.35 23.08 -3.71
N VAL A 180 10.82 23.93 -2.83
CA VAL A 180 9.37 24.11 -2.66
C VAL A 180 8.74 24.83 -3.87
N ALA A 181 9.53 25.61 -4.62
CA ALA A 181 9.03 26.37 -5.77
C ALA A 181 8.66 25.44 -6.92
N ALA A 182 9.39 24.33 -7.10
CA ALA A 182 9.09 23.31 -8.08
C ALA A 182 7.69 22.68 -7.86
N ALA A 183 7.35 22.34 -6.60
CA ALA A 183 6.07 21.72 -6.26
C ALA A 183 4.87 22.69 -6.41
N ALA A 184 5.07 23.98 -6.10
CA ALA A 184 4.02 25.00 -6.18
C ALA A 184 3.48 25.25 -7.60
N ALA A 185 4.22 24.85 -8.64
CA ALA A 185 3.77 24.96 -10.02
C ALA A 185 2.61 24.01 -10.36
N LEU A 186 2.38 22.96 -9.55
CA LEU A 186 1.36 21.94 -9.79
C LEU A 186 0.56 21.67 -8.51
N PRO A 187 -0.62 22.30 -8.33
CA PRO A 187 -1.34 22.25 -7.05
C PRO A 187 -1.76 20.84 -6.62
N LEU A 188 -2.08 19.93 -7.55
CA LEU A 188 -2.35 18.53 -7.19
C LEU A 188 -1.12 17.79 -6.70
N LEU A 189 0.06 18.10 -7.25
CA LEU A 189 1.33 17.53 -6.84
C LEU A 189 1.71 18.00 -5.45
N ASP A 190 1.54 19.30 -5.17
CA ASP A 190 1.76 19.87 -3.85
C ASP A 190 0.87 19.19 -2.79
N VAL A 191 -0.44 19.07 -3.06
CA VAL A 191 -1.36 18.37 -2.16
C VAL A 191 -0.97 16.90 -1.98
N HIS A 192 -0.61 16.20 -3.06
CA HIS A 192 -0.18 14.79 -2.98
C HIS A 192 1.06 14.64 -2.10
N ILE A 193 2.06 15.50 -2.30
CA ILE A 193 3.31 15.55 -1.53
C ILE A 193 3.03 15.79 -0.04
N ILE A 194 2.16 16.75 0.28
CA ILE A 194 1.80 17.06 1.67
C ILE A 194 1.12 15.86 2.33
N LEU A 195 0.16 15.23 1.65
CA LEU A 195 -0.54 14.04 2.15
C LEU A 195 0.40 12.85 2.33
N ALA A 196 1.29 12.61 1.38
CA ALA A 196 2.30 11.55 1.45
C ALA A 196 3.29 11.79 2.59
N SER A 197 3.74 13.04 2.76
CA SER A 197 4.64 13.44 3.85
C SER A 197 3.97 13.28 5.21
N ALA A 198 2.69 13.64 5.33
CA ALA A 198 1.90 13.40 6.54
C ALA A 198 1.75 11.90 6.85
N LEU A 199 1.58 11.06 5.83
CA LEU A 199 1.50 9.60 6.00
C LEU A 199 2.81 9.02 6.52
N VAL A 200 3.95 9.48 5.96
CA VAL A 200 5.30 9.11 6.41
C VAL A 200 5.54 9.60 7.83
N ALA A 201 5.16 10.84 8.15
CA ALA A 201 5.27 11.39 9.49
C ALA A 201 4.46 10.55 10.49
N LEU A 202 3.24 10.10 10.16
CA LEU A 202 2.40 9.30 11.04
C LEU A 202 2.80 7.82 11.14
N LEU A 203 3.81 7.37 10.39
CA LEU A 203 4.24 5.98 10.34
C LEU A 203 4.59 5.37 11.73
N PRO A 204 5.42 5.99 12.59
CA PRO A 204 5.81 5.39 13.88
C PRO A 204 4.67 5.36 14.90
N TRP A 205 3.70 6.28 14.80
CA TRP A 205 2.60 6.44 15.77
C TRP A 205 1.33 5.72 15.39
N SER A 206 1.32 5.04 14.25
CA SER A 206 0.10 4.46 13.69
C SER A 206 0.21 2.95 13.51
N PRO A 207 -0.90 2.27 13.14
CA PRO A 207 -0.85 0.86 12.77
C PRO A 207 0.15 0.57 11.65
N LEU A 208 0.56 1.57 10.84
CA LEU A 208 1.54 1.42 9.75
C LEU A 208 2.91 0.93 10.23
N ARG A 209 3.24 1.02 11.52
CA ARG A 209 4.47 0.43 12.09
C ARG A 209 4.67 -1.04 11.74
N HIS A 210 3.58 -1.79 11.46
CA HIS A 210 3.67 -3.19 11.04
C HIS A 210 4.54 -3.33 9.77
N PHE A 211 4.44 -2.39 8.84
CA PHE A 211 5.27 -2.35 7.65
C PHE A 211 6.76 -2.30 7.99
N LEU A 212 7.12 -1.43 8.95
CA LEU A 212 8.51 -1.26 9.38
C LEU A 212 9.03 -2.48 10.15
N SER A 213 8.18 -3.13 10.97
CA SER A 213 8.57 -4.35 11.67
C SER A 213 8.92 -5.49 10.73
N TYR A 214 8.20 -5.63 9.60
CA TYR A 214 8.54 -6.63 8.60
C TYR A 214 9.83 -6.31 7.84
N ALA A 215 10.16 -5.01 7.68
CA ALA A 215 11.35 -4.56 6.97
C ALA A 215 12.63 -4.63 7.82
N LEU A 216 12.57 -4.23 9.10
CA LEU A 216 13.76 -4.06 9.96
C LEU A 216 14.10 -5.27 10.81
N VAL A 217 13.12 -6.05 11.26
CA VAL A 217 13.38 -7.17 12.15
C VAL A 217 12.55 -8.38 11.75
N PRO A 218 13.12 -9.29 10.93
CA PRO A 218 12.40 -10.48 10.52
C PRO A 218 11.87 -11.31 11.70
N ASP A 219 12.58 -11.33 12.83
CA ASP A 219 12.32 -12.27 13.93
C ASP A 219 11.42 -11.77 15.07
N LEU A 220 11.09 -10.47 15.20
CA LEU A 220 10.28 -9.99 16.33
C LEU A 220 8.79 -10.32 16.25
N GLY A 221 8.31 -10.90 15.15
CA GLY A 221 6.97 -11.49 15.07
C GLY A 221 6.80 -12.80 15.86
N GLN A 222 7.76 -13.18 16.72
CA GLN A 222 7.69 -14.36 17.60
C GLN A 222 7.10 -14.07 19.00
N ILE A 223 6.76 -12.81 19.30
CA ILE A 223 6.11 -12.42 20.56
C ILE A 223 4.81 -11.69 20.23
N GLY A 224 3.76 -12.48 19.99
CA GLY A 224 2.39 -12.01 19.73
C GLY A 224 1.45 -13.16 19.47
#